data_AF-A0A0C2CNH0-F1
#
_entry.id   AF-A0A0C2CNH0-F1
#
_cell.length_a   1.000
_cell.length_b   1.000
_cell.length_c   1.000
_cell.angle_alpha   90.00
_cell.angle_beta   90.00
_cell.angle_gamma   90.00
#
_symmetry.space_group_name_H-M   'P 1'
#
loop_
_entity.id
_entity.type
_entity.pdbx_description
1 polymer ?
#
loop_
_entity_poly.entity_id
_entity_poly.type
_entity_poly.pdbx_seq_one_letter_code
_entity_poly.pdbx_strand_id
1 'polypeptide(L)'
;MGLACAPIDVTNTVTVRPRAEPSEQFGGEQLVAREFVADYVQVNARLLVEIRELQSCVTTRHVPVLRVEKVHRTNRGFVIWDFALGTFTGGFAALAFARPKLFSDRLVDGTGREAYDYTSAYVVGGVFAVISAGLLAAGIVDAHRSRDTTRYADAFEVELGPAQPCANTQPAPLAKRGVRLIIDGGAIELEAMTNATGRTRFELPAWDAPVPMGDRLPAVIEIATINGDDVEPRVLVLSLRAPFTGMTDAHSGVADTRRTPQLDQGPSIESIEPIELIEGPQPP
;
A
#
# COMPACT_ATOMS: atom_id res chain seq x y z
N MET A 1 -42.84 14.58 -5.92
CA MET A 1 -42.59 14.16 -4.53
C MET A 1 -41.77 12.89 -4.57
N GLY A 2 -40.46 12.99 -4.35
CA GLY A 2 -39.60 11.81 -4.26
C GLY A 2 -39.83 11.15 -2.91
N LEU A 3 -40.35 9.93 -2.90
CA LEU A 3 -40.28 9.05 -1.75
C LEU A 3 -38.79 8.82 -1.47
N ALA A 4 -38.29 9.43 -0.39
CA ALA A 4 -36.90 9.30 0.03
C ALA A 4 -36.64 7.82 0.35
N CYS A 5 -35.90 7.12 -0.50
CA CYS A 5 -35.43 5.78 -0.18
C CYS A 5 -34.61 5.84 1.11
N ALA A 6 -34.82 4.89 2.01
CA ALA A 6 -34.06 4.81 3.25
C ALA A 6 -32.54 4.74 2.96
N PRO A 7 -31.69 5.39 3.77
CA PRO A 7 -30.25 5.29 3.60
C PRO A 7 -29.81 3.84 3.82
N ILE A 8 -29.17 3.24 2.81
CA ILE A 8 -28.56 1.92 2.87
C ILE A 8 -27.06 2.11 3.04
N ASP A 9 -26.50 1.66 4.17
CA ASP A 9 -25.05 1.57 4.31
C ASP A 9 -24.54 0.35 3.55
N VAL A 10 -23.44 0.52 2.84
CA VAL A 10 -22.79 -0.53 2.06
C VAL A 10 -21.37 -0.72 2.55
N THR A 11 -21.06 -1.91 3.05
CA THR A 11 -19.71 -2.29 3.49
C THR A 11 -19.19 -3.42 2.61
N ASN A 12 -18.02 -3.22 2.01
CA ASN A 12 -17.38 -4.22 1.16
C ASN A 12 -16.24 -4.89 1.89
N THR A 13 -16.30 -6.22 2.01
CA THR A 13 -15.18 -7.03 2.48
C THR A 13 -14.61 -7.82 1.31
N VAL A 14 -13.33 -7.61 1.01
CA VAL A 14 -12.61 -8.35 -0.03
C VAL A 14 -11.72 -9.38 0.63
N THR A 15 -11.86 -10.64 0.23
CA THR A 15 -10.97 -11.73 0.64
C THR A 15 -10.40 -12.39 -0.60
N VAL A 16 -9.12 -12.74 -0.55
CA VAL A 16 -8.43 -13.49 -1.61
C VAL A 16 -8.32 -14.94 -1.15
N ARG A 17 -8.67 -15.89 -2.03
CA ARG A 17 -8.57 -17.32 -1.76
C ARG A 17 -7.75 -18.02 -2.84
N PRO A 18 -6.86 -18.96 -2.50
CA PRO A 18 -6.12 -19.71 -3.50
C PRO A 18 -7.07 -20.56 -4.35
N ARG A 19 -6.81 -20.63 -5.66
CA ARG A 19 -7.52 -21.50 -6.60
C ARG A 19 -6.65 -22.71 -6.93
N ALA A 20 -7.26 -23.89 -7.04
CA ALA A 20 -6.57 -25.15 -7.37
C ALA A 20 -6.29 -25.26 -8.87
N GLU A 21 -5.57 -24.29 -9.40
CA GLU A 21 -5.12 -24.24 -10.80
C GLU A 21 -3.59 -24.10 -10.84
N PRO A 22 -2.94 -24.59 -11.92
CA PRO A 22 -1.53 -24.38 -12.08
C PRO A 22 -1.26 -22.87 -12.16
N SER A 23 -0.22 -22.44 -11.45
CA SER A 23 0.32 -21.10 -11.62
C SER A 23 0.77 -20.88 -13.07
N GLU A 24 0.58 -19.67 -13.56
CA GLU A 24 1.01 -19.31 -14.90
C GLU A 24 2.15 -18.29 -14.81
N GLN A 25 3.12 -18.39 -15.72
CA GLN A 25 4.14 -17.37 -15.89
C GLN A 25 3.69 -16.46 -17.02
N PHE A 26 3.07 -15.34 -16.66
CA PHE A 26 2.87 -14.24 -17.58
C PHE A 26 4.04 -13.26 -17.47
N GLY A 27 4.62 -12.89 -18.62
CA GLY A 27 5.73 -11.94 -18.69
C GLY A 27 7.12 -12.58 -18.66
N GLY A 28 8.14 -11.73 -18.83
CA GLY A 28 9.55 -12.08 -18.71
C GLY A 28 10.14 -11.60 -17.38
N GLU A 29 11.46 -11.58 -17.30
CA GLU A 29 12.18 -11.01 -16.15
C GLU A 29 11.82 -9.53 -15.95
N GLN A 30 11.55 -9.14 -14.71
CA GLN A 30 11.28 -7.74 -14.33
C GLN A 30 12.49 -7.19 -13.57
N LEU A 31 12.98 -6.01 -13.99
CA LEU A 31 14.03 -5.29 -13.27
C LEU A 31 13.51 -4.82 -11.91
N VAL A 32 14.18 -5.22 -10.83
CA VAL A 32 13.81 -4.86 -9.44
C VAL A 32 14.87 -3.97 -8.79
N ALA A 33 16.14 -4.14 -9.16
CA ALA A 33 17.21 -3.36 -8.59
C ALA A 33 18.35 -3.11 -9.58
N ARG A 34 19.05 -2.00 -9.36
CA ARG A 34 20.32 -1.66 -9.99
C ARG A 34 21.40 -1.66 -8.92
N GLU A 35 22.44 -2.43 -9.13
CA GLU A 35 23.59 -2.57 -8.26
C GLU A 35 24.80 -1.97 -8.97
N PHE A 36 25.77 -1.53 -8.18
CA PHE A 36 26.99 -0.93 -8.69
C PHE A 36 28.19 -1.69 -8.14
N VAL A 37 29.18 -1.86 -9.00
CA VAL A 37 30.52 -2.34 -8.65
C VAL A 37 31.52 -1.31 -9.14
N ALA A 38 32.49 -0.97 -8.30
CA ALA A 38 33.58 -0.09 -8.66
C ALA A 38 34.93 -0.75 -8.41
N ASP A 39 35.68 -0.92 -9.48
CA ASP A 39 37.10 -1.27 -9.43
C ASP A 39 37.89 0.04 -9.29
N TYR A 40 38.78 0.12 -8.31
CA TYR A 40 39.59 1.32 -8.11
C TYR A 40 41.07 1.03 -7.98
N VAL A 41 41.87 1.98 -8.45
CA VAL A 41 43.33 2.00 -8.32
C VAL A 41 43.76 3.38 -7.86
N GLN A 42 44.44 3.42 -6.73
CA GLN A 42 45.03 4.59 -6.13
C GLN A 42 46.55 4.53 -6.30
N VAL A 43 47.12 5.57 -6.90
CA VAL A 43 48.57 5.75 -7.03
C VAL A 43 48.90 7.16 -6.60
N ASN A 44 49.59 7.29 -5.46
CA ASN A 44 49.85 8.58 -4.84
C ASN A 44 48.52 9.37 -4.68
N ALA A 45 48.50 10.65 -5.02
CA ALA A 45 47.32 11.51 -4.95
C ALA A 45 46.30 11.28 -6.10
N ARG A 46 46.44 10.23 -6.91
CA ARG A 46 45.53 9.96 -8.03
C ARG A 46 44.70 8.72 -7.75
N LEU A 47 43.38 8.87 -7.83
CA LEU A 47 42.43 7.76 -7.73
C LEU A 47 41.73 7.58 -9.08
N LEU A 48 41.85 6.39 -9.66
CA LEU A 48 41.13 5.97 -10.85
C LEU A 48 40.04 5.01 -10.42
N VAL A 49 38.81 5.24 -10.88
CA VAL A 49 37.64 4.42 -10.54
C VAL A 49 36.94 4.02 -11.83
N GLU A 50 36.64 2.73 -11.99
CA GLU A 50 35.80 2.19 -13.06
C GLU A 50 34.51 1.65 -12.45
N ILE A 51 33.37 2.26 -12.78
CA ILE A 51 32.07 1.91 -12.24
C ILE A 51 31.25 1.15 -13.29
N ARG A 52 30.70 0.01 -12.87
CA ARG A 52 29.82 -0.85 -13.67
C ARG A 52 28.48 -1.03 -12.99
N GLU A 53 27.42 -0.99 -13.78
CA GLU A 53 26.06 -1.29 -13.36
C GLU A 53 25.78 -2.78 -13.55
N LEU A 54 25.19 -3.39 -12.52
CA LEU A 54 24.66 -4.74 -12.51
C LEU A 54 23.14 -4.66 -12.32
N GLN A 55 22.40 -5.34 -13.17
CA GLN A 55 20.94 -5.35 -13.10
C GLN A 55 20.47 -6.64 -12.44
N SER A 56 19.64 -6.48 -11.41
CA SER A 56 19.00 -7.57 -10.68
C SER A 56 17.52 -7.64 -11.07
N CYS A 57 17.12 -8.78 -11.60
CA CYS A 57 15.78 -9.08 -12.05
C CYS A 57 15.12 -10.12 -11.14
N VAL A 58 13.78 -10.15 -11.16
CA VAL A 58 13.00 -11.24 -10.58
C VAL A 58 12.15 -11.90 -11.66
N THR A 59 11.89 -13.18 -11.50
CA THR A 59 10.87 -13.88 -12.28
C THR A 59 9.51 -13.67 -11.63
N THR A 60 8.53 -13.21 -12.38
CA THR A 60 7.15 -13.04 -11.90
C THR A 60 6.35 -14.31 -12.13
N ARG A 61 5.71 -14.84 -11.09
CA ARG A 61 4.77 -15.95 -11.17
C ARG A 61 3.38 -15.44 -10.82
N HIS A 62 2.39 -15.79 -11.63
CA HIS A 62 1.00 -15.42 -11.39
C HIS A 62 0.29 -16.63 -10.80
N VAL A 63 -0.09 -16.52 -9.53
CA VAL A 63 -0.81 -17.56 -8.82
C VAL A 63 -2.31 -17.28 -8.97
N PRO A 64 -3.09 -18.22 -9.52
CA PRO A 64 -4.51 -18.02 -9.70
C PRO A 64 -5.20 -17.93 -8.34
N VAL A 65 -5.96 -16.85 -8.14
CA VAL A 65 -6.70 -16.60 -6.90
C VAL A 65 -8.14 -16.22 -7.22
N LEU A 66 -9.04 -16.61 -6.32
CA LEU A 66 -10.43 -16.20 -6.35
C LEU A 66 -10.59 -14.97 -5.47
N ARG A 67 -10.91 -13.83 -6.08
CA ARG A 67 -11.30 -12.63 -5.34
C ARG A 67 -12.76 -12.77 -4.96
N VAL A 68 -13.00 -12.92 -3.66
CA VAL A 68 -14.36 -12.98 -3.08
C VAL A 68 -14.69 -11.63 -2.47
N GLU A 69 -15.60 -10.91 -3.11
CA GLU A 69 -16.14 -9.65 -2.61
C GLU A 69 -17.50 -9.89 -1.95
N LYS A 70 -17.58 -9.64 -0.65
CA LYS A 70 -18.83 -9.67 0.11
C LYS A 70 -19.31 -8.25 0.32
N VAL A 71 -20.41 -7.91 -0.34
CA VAL A 71 -21.09 -6.62 -0.20
C VAL A 71 -22.18 -6.79 0.85
N HIS A 72 -21.95 -6.23 2.04
CA HIS A 72 -22.92 -6.22 3.13
C HIS A 72 -23.74 -4.95 3.01
N ARG A 73 -25.06 -5.06 3.02
CA ARG A 73 -25.98 -3.93 2.93
C ARG A 73 -26.86 -3.90 4.17
N THR A 74 -26.82 -2.80 4.92
CA THR A 74 -27.70 -2.61 6.07
C THR A 74 -28.57 -1.38 5.89
N ASN A 75 -29.84 -1.51 6.26
CA ASN A 75 -30.84 -0.45 6.20
C ASN A 75 -31.18 0.09 7.60
N ARG A 76 -30.30 -0.13 8.61
CA ARG A 76 -30.42 0.37 9.99
C ARG A 76 -31.81 0.20 10.64
N GLY A 77 -32.59 -0.81 10.24
CA GLY A 77 -33.93 -1.06 10.77
C GLY A 77 -35.05 -0.19 10.17
N PHE A 78 -34.79 0.62 9.14
CA PHE A 78 -35.82 1.38 8.42
C PHE A 78 -36.90 0.47 7.82
N VAL A 79 -36.52 -0.70 7.31
CA VAL A 79 -37.49 -1.68 6.80
C VAL A 79 -38.46 -2.16 7.87
N ILE A 80 -38.03 -2.28 9.13
CA ILE A 80 -38.93 -2.65 10.24
C ILE A 80 -39.97 -1.55 10.48
N TRP A 81 -39.57 -0.28 10.38
CA TRP A 81 -40.47 0.86 10.50
C TRP A 81 -41.52 0.90 9.39
N ASP A 82 -41.12 0.66 8.13
CA ASP A 82 -42.04 0.65 6.98
C ASP A 82 -43.08 -0.47 7.11
N PHE A 83 -42.67 -1.67 7.52
CA PHE A 83 -43.60 -2.77 7.78
C PHE A 83 -44.51 -2.51 8.97
N ALA A 84 -43.99 -1.93 10.06
CA ALA A 84 -44.78 -1.61 11.26
C ALA A 84 -45.84 -0.53 10.98
N LEU A 85 -45.45 0.57 10.34
CA LEU A 85 -46.38 1.65 9.96
C LEU A 85 -47.36 1.18 8.88
N GLY A 86 -46.91 0.39 7.90
CA GLY A 86 -47.78 -0.21 6.88
C GLY A 86 -48.83 -1.13 7.50
N THR A 87 -48.45 -1.97 8.47
CA THR A 87 -49.38 -2.86 9.18
C THR A 87 -50.36 -2.08 10.05
N PHE A 88 -49.89 -1.05 10.77
CA PHE A 88 -50.74 -0.21 11.60
C PHE A 88 -51.79 0.54 10.79
N THR A 89 -51.37 1.23 9.72
CA THR A 89 -52.28 1.95 8.82
C THR A 89 -53.26 1.01 8.12
N GLY A 90 -52.82 -0.19 7.74
CA GLY A 90 -53.70 -1.23 7.20
C GLY A 90 -54.72 -1.72 8.23
N GLY A 91 -54.32 -1.87 9.49
CA GLY A 91 -55.22 -2.18 10.60
C GLY A 91 -56.28 -1.10 10.84
N PHE A 92 -55.89 0.18 10.75
CA PHE A 92 -56.85 1.30 10.83
C PHE A 92 -57.82 1.31 9.65
N ALA A 93 -57.34 1.05 8.43
CA ALA A 93 -58.20 0.91 7.26
C ALA A 93 -59.21 -0.23 7.43
N ALA A 94 -58.75 -1.41 7.86
CA ALA A 94 -59.60 -2.56 8.12
C ALA A 94 -60.64 -2.27 9.21
N LEU A 95 -60.26 -1.55 10.28
CA LEU A 95 -61.19 -1.14 11.34
C LEU A 95 -62.24 -0.16 10.82
N ALA A 96 -61.85 0.81 9.99
CA ALA A 96 -62.77 1.78 9.38
C ALA A 96 -63.80 1.08 8.47
N PHE A 97 -63.39 0.09 7.68
CA PHE A 97 -64.30 -0.69 6.84
C PHE A 97 -65.16 -1.69 7.64
N ALA A 98 -64.62 -2.30 8.70
CA ALA A 98 -65.35 -3.28 9.51
C ALA A 98 -66.35 -2.61 10.48
N ARG A 99 -66.06 -1.40 10.96
CA ARG A 99 -66.91 -0.64 11.89
C ARG A 99 -67.10 0.81 11.40
N PRO A 100 -67.79 1.02 10.27
CA PRO A 100 -67.91 2.35 9.66
C PRO A 100 -68.66 3.35 10.54
N LYS A 101 -69.54 2.87 11.44
CA LYS A 101 -70.26 3.68 12.43
C LYS A 101 -69.36 4.48 13.38
N LEU A 102 -68.11 4.03 13.62
CA LEU A 102 -67.16 4.73 14.48
C LEU A 102 -66.53 5.96 13.81
N PHE A 103 -66.63 6.06 12.48
CA PHE A 103 -65.99 7.08 11.65
C PHE A 103 -66.98 7.87 10.79
N SER A 104 -68.27 7.58 10.93
CA SER A 104 -69.38 8.26 10.24
C SER A 104 -69.91 9.43 11.06
N ASP A 105 -70.31 10.51 10.38
CA ASP A 105 -71.01 11.60 11.02
C ASP A 105 -72.43 11.17 11.43
N ARG A 106 -72.84 11.56 12.64
CA ARG A 106 -74.19 11.30 13.15
C ARG A 106 -75.12 12.38 12.60
N LEU A 107 -76.06 11.96 11.78
CA LEU A 107 -77.10 12.81 11.21
C LEU A 107 -78.42 12.54 11.93
N VAL A 108 -79.23 13.58 12.11
CA VAL A 108 -80.63 13.42 12.55
C VAL A 108 -81.50 13.61 11.32
N ASP A 109 -82.18 12.55 10.91
CA ASP A 109 -83.08 12.57 9.76
C ASP A 109 -84.35 13.40 10.07
N GLY A 110 -85.10 13.81 9.05
CA GLY A 110 -86.32 14.64 9.17
C GLY A 110 -87.46 14.02 10.01
N THR A 111 -87.29 12.78 10.46
CA THR A 111 -88.18 12.03 11.36
C THR A 111 -87.66 11.96 12.81
N GLY A 112 -86.56 12.65 13.14
CA GLY A 112 -85.91 12.64 14.46
C GLY A 112 -85.12 11.37 14.77
N ARG A 113 -84.94 10.47 13.79
CA ARG A 113 -84.14 9.24 13.92
C ARG A 113 -82.68 9.50 13.57
N GLU A 114 -81.80 8.78 14.24
CA GLU A 114 -80.37 8.82 13.94
C GLU A 114 -80.07 8.05 12.65
N ALA A 115 -79.56 8.77 11.66
CA ALA A 115 -78.97 8.22 10.44
C ALA A 115 -77.45 8.45 10.48
N TYR A 116 -76.69 7.58 9.83
CA TYR A 116 -75.23 7.71 9.78
C TYR A 116 -74.80 7.88 8.32
N ASP A 117 -73.98 8.90 8.03
CA ASP A 117 -73.32 9.03 6.73
C ASP A 117 -71.98 8.28 6.75
N TYR A 118 -71.94 7.15 6.07
CA TYR A 118 -70.76 6.30 6.00
C TYR A 118 -69.70 6.80 5.00
N THR A 119 -69.98 7.87 4.24
CA THR A 119 -69.06 8.40 3.23
C THR A 119 -67.71 8.76 3.83
N SER A 120 -67.70 9.42 5.00
CA SER A 120 -66.47 9.75 5.72
C SER A 120 -65.68 8.50 6.13
N ALA A 121 -66.35 7.44 6.58
CA ALA A 121 -65.71 6.18 6.98
C ALA A 121 -65.01 5.49 5.79
N TYR A 122 -65.64 5.47 4.62
CA TYR A 122 -65.04 4.92 3.40
C TYR A 122 -63.88 5.77 2.87
N VAL A 123 -63.98 7.10 2.94
CA VAL A 123 -62.89 8.01 2.56
C VAL A 123 -61.68 7.81 3.48
N VAL A 124 -61.88 7.82 4.81
CA VAL A 124 -60.81 7.61 5.79
C VAL A 124 -60.19 6.23 5.62
N GLY A 125 -60.99 5.17 5.54
CA GLY A 125 -60.50 3.81 5.29
C GLY A 125 -59.72 3.69 3.98
N GLY A 126 -60.18 4.33 2.91
CA GLY A 126 -59.52 4.35 1.61
C GLY A 126 -58.16 5.04 1.65
N VAL A 127 -58.05 6.20 2.30
CA VAL A 127 -56.77 6.91 2.46
C VAL A 127 -55.76 6.05 3.23
N PHE A 128 -56.16 5.47 4.36
CA PHE A 128 -55.28 4.62 5.15
C PHE A 128 -54.88 3.33 4.41
N ALA A 129 -55.77 2.76 3.59
CA ALA A 129 -55.46 1.60 2.76
C ALA A 129 -54.39 1.92 1.69
N VAL A 130 -54.50 3.09 1.03
CA VAL A 130 -53.50 3.54 0.04
C VAL A 130 -52.15 3.80 0.71
N ILE A 131 -52.13 4.44 1.88
CA ILE A 131 -50.90 4.66 2.65
C ILE A 131 -50.26 3.32 3.04
N SER A 132 -51.07 2.38 3.55
CA SER A 132 -50.61 1.04 3.94
C SER A 132 -49.99 0.30 2.77
N ALA A 133 -50.67 0.28 1.61
CA ALA A 133 -50.15 -0.36 0.41
C ALA A 133 -48.82 0.26 -0.06
N GLY A 134 -48.71 1.60 -0.01
CA GLY A 134 -47.49 2.32 -0.36
C GLY A 134 -46.31 1.99 0.56
N LEU A 135 -46.53 1.97 1.88
CA LEU A 135 -45.51 1.64 2.87
C LEU A 135 -45.04 0.18 2.75
N LEU A 136 -45.96 -0.76 2.53
CA LEU A 136 -45.61 -2.17 2.33
C LEU A 136 -44.81 -2.37 1.04
N ALA A 137 -45.20 -1.69 -0.05
CA ALA A 137 -44.44 -1.75 -1.31
C ALA A 137 -43.03 -1.18 -1.15
N ALA A 138 -42.88 -0.04 -0.45
CA ALA A 138 -41.57 0.54 -0.13
C ALA A 138 -40.72 -0.41 0.72
N GLY A 139 -41.29 -0.98 1.79
CA GLY A 139 -40.61 -1.94 2.65
C GLY A 139 -40.14 -3.20 1.91
N ILE A 140 -40.92 -3.70 0.95
CA ILE A 140 -40.51 -4.83 0.09
C ILE A 140 -39.31 -4.45 -0.80
N VAL A 141 -39.34 -3.28 -1.42
CA VAL A 141 -38.25 -2.80 -2.28
C VAL A 141 -36.97 -2.60 -1.46
N ASP A 142 -37.06 -1.98 -0.29
CA ASP A 142 -35.91 -1.73 0.56
C ASP A 142 -35.36 -3.02 1.17
N ALA A 143 -36.22 -3.99 1.52
CA ALA A 143 -35.80 -5.33 1.93
C ALA A 143 -35.08 -6.10 0.80
N HIS A 144 -35.50 -5.92 -0.44
CA HIS A 144 -34.82 -6.53 -1.59
C HIS A 144 -33.45 -5.87 -1.83
N ARG A 145 -33.38 -4.53 -1.70
CA ARG A 145 -32.13 -3.76 -1.89
C ARG A 145 -31.12 -3.97 -0.77
N SER A 146 -31.56 -4.25 0.46
CA SER A 146 -30.68 -4.54 1.60
C SER A 146 -30.15 -5.98 1.60
N ARG A 147 -30.31 -6.75 0.52
CA ARG A 147 -29.74 -8.10 0.46
C ARG A 147 -28.23 -8.03 0.26
N ASP A 148 -27.54 -8.79 1.10
CA ASP A 148 -26.12 -9.05 0.94
C ASP A 148 -25.87 -9.79 -0.37
N THR A 149 -24.78 -9.43 -1.04
CA THR A 149 -24.39 -10.09 -2.28
C THR A 149 -22.93 -10.50 -2.21
N THR A 150 -22.63 -11.74 -2.55
CA THR A 150 -21.26 -12.22 -2.73
C THR A 150 -20.96 -12.29 -4.22
N ARG A 151 -19.87 -11.65 -4.64
CA ARG A 151 -19.35 -11.69 -6.01
C ARG A 151 -18.03 -12.45 -6.01
N TYR A 152 -17.87 -13.29 -7.03
CA TYR A 152 -16.65 -14.05 -7.28
C TYR A 152 -16.05 -13.53 -8.57
N ALA A 153 -14.77 -13.21 -8.54
CA ALA A 153 -14.02 -12.82 -9.72
C ALA A 153 -12.70 -13.58 -9.76
N ASP A 154 -12.38 -14.09 -10.94
CA ASP A 154 -11.08 -14.68 -11.22
C ASP A 154 -10.02 -13.58 -11.23
N ALA A 155 -8.90 -13.82 -10.54
CA ALA A 155 -7.80 -12.90 -10.44
C ALA A 155 -6.47 -13.67 -10.35
N PHE A 156 -5.37 -12.92 -10.42
CA PHE A 156 -4.02 -13.46 -10.22
C PHE A 156 -3.33 -12.65 -9.14
N GLU A 157 -2.67 -13.34 -8.22
CA GLU A 157 -1.73 -12.76 -7.28
C GLU A 157 -0.33 -12.86 -7.87
N VAL A 158 0.45 -11.79 -7.78
CA VAL A 158 1.81 -11.74 -8.32
C VAL A 158 2.78 -12.14 -7.23
N GLU A 159 3.41 -13.30 -7.39
CA GLU A 159 4.52 -13.73 -6.56
C GLU A 159 5.84 -13.42 -7.27
N LEU A 160 6.71 -12.69 -6.57
CA LEU A 160 8.05 -12.39 -7.04
C LEU A 160 9.00 -13.51 -6.61
N GLY A 161 9.74 -14.07 -7.57
CA GLY A 161 10.83 -14.99 -7.29
C GLY A 161 12.03 -14.31 -6.62
N PRO A 162 13.08 -15.08 -6.28
CA PRO A 162 14.31 -14.51 -5.75
C PRO A 162 14.96 -13.55 -6.75
N ALA A 163 15.60 -12.50 -6.24
CA ALA A 163 16.39 -11.60 -7.08
C ALA A 163 17.61 -12.33 -7.63
N GLN A 164 17.81 -12.25 -8.94
CA GLN A 164 18.91 -12.87 -9.66
C GLN A 164 19.47 -11.91 -10.72
N PRO A 165 20.72 -12.07 -11.17
CA PRO A 165 21.23 -11.33 -12.32
C PRO A 165 20.31 -11.54 -13.52
N CYS A 166 19.96 -10.46 -14.21
CA CYS A 166 19.13 -10.53 -15.41
C CYS A 166 19.82 -11.41 -16.49
N ALA A 167 19.10 -12.36 -17.08
CA ALA A 167 19.66 -13.44 -17.89
C ALA A 167 20.43 -12.98 -19.14
N ASN A 168 20.09 -11.80 -19.67
CA ASN A 168 20.68 -11.24 -20.89
C ASN A 168 21.46 -9.94 -20.65
N THR A 169 21.78 -9.61 -19.40
CA THR A 169 22.45 -8.34 -19.09
C THR A 169 23.86 -8.58 -18.59
N GLN A 170 24.84 -8.14 -19.39
CA GLN A 170 26.23 -8.06 -18.93
C GLN A 170 26.42 -6.81 -18.07
N PRO A 171 27.40 -6.81 -17.15
CA PRO A 171 27.77 -5.61 -16.41
C PRO A 171 28.11 -4.49 -17.39
N ALA A 172 27.32 -3.41 -17.37
CA ALA A 172 27.48 -2.32 -18.33
C ALA A 172 28.32 -1.19 -17.70
N PRO A 173 29.21 -0.53 -18.46
CA PRO A 173 29.91 0.63 -17.95
C PRO A 173 28.91 1.74 -17.61
N LEU A 174 29.04 2.32 -16.42
CA LEU A 174 28.16 3.39 -15.98
C LEU A 174 28.58 4.72 -16.60
N ALA A 175 28.19 4.96 -17.85
CA ALA A 175 28.65 6.11 -18.65
C ALA A 175 27.89 7.41 -18.36
N LYS A 176 28.61 8.55 -18.40
CA LYS A 176 28.05 9.91 -18.30
C LYS A 176 27.17 10.12 -17.06
N ARG A 177 27.65 9.66 -15.91
CA ARG A 177 27.02 9.89 -14.60
C ARG A 177 27.89 10.82 -13.76
N GLY A 178 27.24 11.71 -13.03
CA GLY A 178 27.88 12.47 -11.96
C GLY A 178 28.24 11.52 -10.82
N VAL A 179 29.43 11.69 -10.27
CA VAL A 179 29.96 10.87 -9.18
C VAL A 179 30.60 11.79 -8.16
N ARG A 180 30.24 11.61 -6.89
CA ARG A 180 30.79 12.36 -5.78
C ARG A 180 31.54 11.42 -4.84
N LEU A 181 32.82 11.71 -4.62
CA LEU A 181 33.68 11.03 -3.68
C LEU A 181 33.71 11.81 -2.38
N ILE A 182 33.29 11.15 -1.30
CA ILE A 182 33.23 11.70 0.06
C ILE A 182 34.24 10.92 0.91
N ILE A 183 35.19 11.60 1.54
CA ILE A 183 36.22 10.98 2.38
C ILE A 183 36.08 11.51 3.80
N ASP A 184 36.28 10.64 4.79
CA ASP A 184 36.27 10.99 6.21
C ASP A 184 34.97 11.70 6.64
N GLY A 185 33.83 11.12 6.27
CA GLY A 185 32.51 11.61 6.67
C GLY A 185 32.12 12.98 6.10
N GLY A 186 32.80 13.48 5.06
CA GLY A 186 32.49 14.76 4.42
C GLY A 186 33.60 15.82 4.52
N ALA A 187 34.72 15.52 5.17
CA ALA A 187 35.84 16.48 5.26
C ALA A 187 36.43 16.82 3.88
N ILE A 188 36.44 15.83 2.97
CA ILE A 188 36.84 16.02 1.58
C ILE A 188 35.71 15.53 0.69
N GLU A 189 35.24 16.41 -0.18
CA GLU A 189 34.25 16.11 -1.21
C GLU A 189 34.81 16.47 -2.58
N LEU A 190 34.79 15.52 -3.51
CA LEU A 190 35.27 15.70 -4.87
C LEU A 190 34.20 15.22 -5.85
N GLU A 191 33.93 16.00 -6.89
CA GLU A 191 32.96 15.66 -7.91
C GLU A 191 33.66 15.38 -9.25
N ALA A 192 33.14 14.40 -9.98
CA ALA A 192 33.62 14.07 -11.31
C ALA A 192 32.49 13.46 -12.16
N MET A 193 32.75 13.29 -13.45
CA MET A 193 31.82 12.64 -14.37
C MET A 193 32.46 11.42 -15.01
N THR A 194 31.74 10.30 -15.05
CA THR A 194 32.22 9.10 -15.73
C THR A 194 32.24 9.27 -17.25
N ASN A 195 33.29 8.77 -17.88
CA ASN A 195 33.41 8.75 -19.34
C ASN A 195 32.52 7.65 -19.97
N ALA A 196 32.62 7.46 -21.29
CA ALA A 196 31.85 6.44 -22.02
C ALA A 196 32.14 4.98 -21.57
N THR A 197 33.27 4.74 -20.90
CA THR A 197 33.66 3.43 -20.38
C THR A 197 33.38 3.30 -18.88
N GLY A 198 32.63 4.23 -18.27
CA GLY A 198 32.32 4.20 -16.83
C GLY A 198 33.50 4.58 -15.93
N ARG A 199 34.57 5.15 -16.50
CA ARG A 199 35.78 5.53 -15.75
C ARG A 199 35.76 6.99 -15.35
N THR A 200 36.26 7.27 -14.15
CA THR A 200 36.50 8.61 -13.64
C THR A 200 37.84 8.68 -12.91
N ARG A 201 38.35 9.91 -12.75
CA ARG A 201 39.59 10.20 -12.04
C ARG A 201 39.33 11.27 -10.99
N PHE A 202 39.87 11.05 -9.80
CA PHE A 202 39.93 12.05 -8.73
C PHE A 202 41.39 12.40 -8.43
N GLU A 203 41.63 13.67 -8.12
CA GLU A 203 42.88 14.14 -7.53
C GLU A 203 42.65 14.38 -6.05
N LEU A 204 43.28 13.56 -5.21
CA LEU A 204 43.13 13.62 -3.76
C LEU A 204 43.99 14.79 -3.24
N PRO A 205 43.43 15.69 -2.41
CA PRO A 205 44.21 16.77 -1.79
C PRO A 205 45.23 16.18 -0.81
N ALA A 206 46.20 16.97 -0.34
CA ALA A 206 47.11 16.49 0.70
C ALA A 206 46.32 16.14 1.98
N TRP A 207 46.69 15.03 2.62
CA TRP A 207 46.09 14.62 3.90
C TRP A 207 46.91 15.22 5.04
N ASP A 208 46.31 16.13 5.79
CA ASP A 208 46.95 16.91 6.86
C ASP A 208 46.56 16.44 8.27
N ALA A 209 45.55 15.58 8.39
CA ALA A 209 45.14 14.99 9.65
C ALA A 209 46.01 13.77 10.05
N PRO A 210 46.06 13.41 11.35
CA PRO A 210 46.67 12.17 11.79
C PRO A 210 46.06 10.97 11.06
N VAL A 211 46.90 10.09 10.52
CA VAL A 211 46.43 8.89 9.82
C VAL A 211 45.85 7.91 10.85
N PRO A 212 44.60 7.45 10.69
CA PRO A 212 44.01 6.48 11.63
C PRO A 212 44.78 5.15 11.62
N MET A 213 44.68 4.41 12.73
CA MET A 213 45.33 3.10 12.88
C MET A 213 44.95 2.17 11.73
N GLY A 214 45.93 1.78 10.91
CA GLY A 214 45.76 0.90 9.74
C GLY A 214 45.94 1.58 8.38
N ASP A 215 46.33 2.86 8.34
CA ASP A 215 46.66 3.62 7.13
C ASP A 215 45.54 3.64 6.08
N ARG A 216 44.30 3.42 6.51
CA ARG A 216 43.12 3.30 5.64
C ARG A 216 42.04 4.28 6.06
N LEU A 217 41.52 5.01 5.08
CA LEU A 217 40.39 5.91 5.23
C LEU A 217 39.17 5.34 4.50
N PRO A 218 38.00 5.29 5.16
CA PRO A 218 36.77 4.99 4.47
C PRO A 218 36.44 6.16 3.53
N ALA A 219 36.10 5.82 2.29
CA ALA A 219 35.56 6.76 1.33
C ALA A 219 34.26 6.22 0.75
N VAL A 220 33.34 7.12 0.43
CA VAL A 220 32.03 6.79 -0.11
C VAL A 220 31.94 7.42 -1.49
N ILE A 221 31.53 6.62 -2.47
CA ILE A 221 31.16 7.11 -3.78
C ILE A 221 29.63 7.12 -3.88
N GLU A 222 29.10 8.31 -4.07
CA GLU A 222 27.71 8.56 -4.43
C GLU A 222 27.59 8.72 -5.94
N ILE A 223 26.49 8.18 -6.49
CA ILE A 223 26.22 8.18 -7.93
C ILE A 223 24.98 9.01 -8.18
N ALA A 224 25.07 10.01 -9.06
CA ALA A 224 23.90 10.76 -9.49
C ALA A 224 22.99 9.90 -10.39
N THR A 225 21.69 10.08 -10.25
CA THR A 225 20.67 9.49 -11.14
C THR A 225 20.80 10.04 -12.56
N ILE A 226 20.08 9.43 -13.50
CA ILE A 226 20.07 9.82 -14.93
C ILE A 226 19.68 11.28 -15.13
N ASN A 227 18.83 11.82 -14.25
CA ASN A 227 18.31 13.18 -14.33
C ASN A 227 19.22 14.21 -13.66
N GLY A 228 20.29 13.78 -12.98
CA GLY A 228 21.33 14.66 -12.43
C GLY A 228 20.99 15.36 -11.11
N ASP A 229 19.70 15.53 -10.80
CA ASP A 229 19.26 16.25 -9.60
C ASP A 229 19.14 15.35 -8.35
N ASP A 230 18.89 14.05 -8.54
CA ASP A 230 18.77 13.07 -7.46
C ASP A 230 20.01 12.16 -7.36
N VAL A 231 20.30 11.67 -6.16
CA VAL A 231 21.39 10.71 -5.87
C VAL A 231 20.80 9.31 -5.72
N GLU A 232 21.47 8.32 -6.30
CA GLU A 232 21.13 6.91 -6.10
C GLU A 232 21.28 6.55 -4.61
N PRO A 233 20.30 5.88 -3.98
CA PRO A 233 20.35 5.57 -2.55
C PRO A 233 21.45 4.57 -2.18
N ARG A 234 22.04 3.90 -3.18
CA ARG A 234 23.08 2.91 -3.01
C ARG A 234 24.44 3.57 -3.17
N VAL A 235 25.26 3.47 -2.13
CA VAL A 235 26.60 4.04 -2.11
C VAL A 235 27.68 2.96 -2.16
N LEU A 236 28.79 3.28 -2.82
CA LEU A 236 29.95 2.39 -2.90
C LEU A 236 30.94 2.79 -1.80
N VAL A 237 31.34 1.83 -0.97
CA VAL A 237 32.32 2.08 0.11
C VAL A 237 33.70 1.59 -0.33
N LEU A 238 34.66 2.51 -0.38
CA LEU A 238 36.05 2.30 -0.73
C LEU A 238 36.92 2.38 0.52
N SER A 239 38.09 1.75 0.45
CA SER A 239 39.13 1.87 1.47
C SER A 239 40.37 2.47 0.83
N LEU A 240 40.61 3.75 1.07
CA LEU A 240 41.74 4.49 0.49
C LEU A 240 42.94 4.43 1.43
N ARG A 241 44.16 4.38 0.90
CA ARG A 241 45.38 4.45 1.73
C ARG A 241 45.75 5.90 2.00
N ALA A 242 46.07 6.22 3.25
CA ALA A 242 46.60 7.51 3.69
C ALA A 242 48.02 7.37 4.26
N PRO A 243 48.89 8.40 4.15
CA PRO A 243 48.66 9.66 3.46
C PRO A 243 48.64 9.48 1.93
N PHE A 244 47.92 10.36 1.23
CA PHE A 244 47.80 10.27 -0.23
C PHE A 244 49.09 10.62 -0.97
N THR A 245 50.03 11.32 -0.31
CA THR A 245 51.32 11.70 -0.90
C THR A 245 52.44 10.77 -0.46
N GLY A 246 53.35 10.45 -1.40
CA GLY A 246 54.58 9.70 -1.10
C GLY A 246 54.44 8.18 -1.18
N MET A 247 53.30 7.68 -1.64
CA MET A 247 53.12 6.25 -1.94
C MET A 247 53.94 5.84 -3.16
N THR A 248 54.65 4.73 -3.04
CA THR A 248 55.50 4.16 -4.11
C THR A 248 54.86 2.97 -4.82
N ASP A 249 53.82 2.39 -4.23
CA ASP A 249 53.03 1.28 -4.76
C ASP A 249 51.59 1.69 -5.11
N ALA A 250 50.94 0.88 -5.94
CA ALA A 250 49.53 1.05 -6.28
C ALA A 250 48.66 0.31 -5.27
N HIS A 251 47.69 1.02 -4.68
CA HIS A 251 46.65 0.42 -3.85
C HIS A 251 45.40 0.17 -4.71
N SER A 252 44.84 -1.02 -4.68
CA SER A 252 43.67 -1.37 -5.50
C SER A 252 42.64 -2.11 -4.68
N GLY A 253 41.38 -2.02 -5.12
CA GLY A 253 40.29 -2.73 -4.47
C GLY A 253 39.02 -2.72 -5.31
N VAL A 254 38.01 -3.39 -4.78
CA VAL A 254 36.68 -3.49 -5.39
C VAL A 254 35.65 -3.10 -4.34
N ALA A 255 34.80 -2.13 -4.68
CA ALA A 255 33.60 -1.79 -3.92
C ALA A 255 32.39 -2.40 -4.62
N ASP A 256 31.49 -3.02 -3.87
CA ASP A 256 30.28 -3.67 -4.41
C ASP A 256 29.10 -3.37 -3.50
N THR A 257 28.08 -2.72 -4.05
CA THR A 257 26.85 -2.35 -3.31
C THR A 257 26.05 -3.54 -2.78
N ARG A 258 26.29 -4.76 -3.28
CA ARG A 258 25.70 -5.99 -2.73
C ARG A 258 26.37 -6.47 -1.46
N ARG A 259 27.65 -6.13 -1.28
CA ARG A 259 28.40 -6.55 -0.10
C ARG A 259 28.10 -5.53 0.99
N THR A 260 27.45 -5.97 2.06
CA THR A 260 27.46 -5.21 3.31
C THR A 260 28.93 -4.89 3.62
N PRO A 261 29.30 -3.63 3.96
CA PRO A 261 30.68 -3.29 4.24
C PRO A 261 31.17 -4.17 5.39
N GLN A 262 31.90 -5.21 5.03
CA GLN A 262 32.58 -6.07 5.98
C GLN A 262 33.75 -5.22 6.46
N LEU A 263 33.53 -4.47 7.53
CA LEU A 263 34.60 -3.97 8.37
C LEU A 263 35.48 -5.18 8.68
N ASP A 264 36.67 -5.23 8.10
CA ASP A 264 37.73 -6.17 8.47
C ASP A 264 37.96 -6.02 9.99
N GLN A 265 37.21 -6.76 10.80
CA GLN A 265 37.42 -6.90 12.23
C GLN A 265 38.33 -8.10 12.45
N GLY A 266 39.55 -7.81 12.91
CA GLY A 266 40.25 -8.66 13.87
C GLY A 266 39.41 -8.84 15.16
N PRO A 267 39.91 -9.67 16.08
CA PRO A 267 39.21 -10.82 16.61
C PRO A 267 37.88 -10.50 17.30
N SER A 268 36.95 -11.44 17.13
CA SER A 268 35.67 -11.60 17.81
C SER A 268 35.70 -11.18 19.28
N ILE A 269 34.93 -10.15 19.62
CA ILE A 269 34.50 -9.93 21.00
C ILE A 269 33.23 -10.76 21.20
N GLU A 270 33.34 -11.70 22.13
CA GLU A 270 32.33 -12.64 22.58
C GLU A 270 31.04 -11.96 23.08
N SER A 271 29.92 -12.65 22.84
CA SER A 271 28.73 -12.73 23.69
C SER A 271 28.34 -11.48 24.50
N ILE A 272 27.32 -10.76 24.03
CA ILE A 272 26.47 -9.95 24.92
C ILE A 272 25.31 -10.84 25.36
N GLU A 273 25.33 -11.24 26.63
CA GLU A 273 24.19 -11.88 27.31
C GLU A 273 22.96 -10.95 27.32
N PRO A 274 21.73 -11.49 27.23
CA PRO A 274 20.52 -10.69 27.29
C PRO A 274 20.31 -10.09 28.68
N ILE A 275 20.13 -8.78 28.72
CA ILE A 275 19.83 -7.98 29.92
C ILE A 275 18.47 -8.41 30.50
N GLU A 276 18.47 -8.83 31.76
CA GLU A 276 17.26 -9.10 32.56
C GLU A 276 16.40 -7.82 32.70
N LEU A 277 15.10 -7.99 32.48
CA LEU A 277 14.08 -6.97 32.63
C LEU A 277 13.83 -6.72 34.13
N ILE A 278 14.25 -5.57 34.65
CA ILE A 278 13.92 -5.15 36.02
C ILE A 278 12.44 -4.73 36.06
N GLU A 279 11.63 -5.50 36.77
CA GLU A 279 10.23 -5.24 37.06
C GLU A 279 10.12 -4.11 38.11
N GLY A 280 9.49 -2.99 37.73
CA GLY A 280 9.22 -1.86 38.64
C GLY A 280 7.98 -2.10 39.52
N PRO A 281 7.86 -1.40 40.66
CA PRO A 281 6.82 -1.69 41.65
C PRO A 281 5.43 -1.24 41.19
N GLN A 282 4.41 -2.08 41.44
CA GLN A 282 3.00 -1.73 41.22
C GLN A 282 2.51 -0.65 42.22
N PRO A 283 1.68 0.31 41.77
CA PRO A 283 1.04 1.30 42.63
C PRO A 283 -0.20 0.72 43.37
N PRO A 284 -0.68 1.39 44.45
CA PRO A 284 -1.44 0.78 45.56
C PRO A 284 -2.88 0.37 45.25
#